data_AF-A0A1V4ZSL4-F1
#
_entry.id   AF-A0A1V4ZSL4-F1
#
_cell.length_a   1.000
_cell.length_b   1.000
_cell.length_c   1.000
_cell.angle_alpha   90.00
_cell.angle_beta   90.00
_cell.angle_gamma   90.00
#
_symmetry.space_group_name_H-M   'P 1'
#
loop_
_entity.id
_entity.type
_entity.pdbx_description
1 polymer ?
#
loop_
_entity_poly.entity_id
_entity_poly.type
_entity_poly.pdbx_seq_one_letter_code
_entity_poly.pdbx_strand_id
1 'polypeptide(L)'
;MANPKDGKLELLSDKNSALVLVDYQPTMFAGVASGDKTRIRNAAYCAAKAAAILGVPVVLSTINPQNNGNFLAEVTSLFPGQQAYARTVPSFDAFEDEKTWNAFKKTGRKKVVISGLWTSMCFAYTALHALKEGYEVYGLMDAGGDSTPDAHRYGIERMLQAGVIPITVESLVSEWMHDWANPKAGELVKEVYSRYGYMIGLGRV
;
A
#
# COMPACT_ATOMS: atom_id res chain seq x y z
N MET A 1 17.14 25.71 -3.77
CA MET A 1 15.94 25.86 -2.93
C MET A 1 14.86 24.97 -3.53
N ALA A 2 14.12 24.20 -2.73
CA ALA A 2 13.03 23.37 -3.24
C ALA A 2 11.99 24.26 -3.93
N ASN A 3 11.44 23.82 -5.05
CA ASN A 3 10.36 24.53 -5.72
C ASN A 3 9.12 24.50 -4.81
N PRO A 4 8.53 25.65 -4.41
CA PRO A 4 7.33 25.67 -3.55
C PRO A 4 6.12 24.94 -4.16
N LYS A 5 6.15 24.67 -5.46
CA LYS A 5 5.14 23.90 -6.20
C LYS A 5 5.54 22.44 -6.45
N ASP A 6 6.58 21.94 -5.78
CA ASP A 6 6.92 20.52 -5.85
C ASP A 6 5.82 19.70 -5.17
N GLY A 7 5.10 18.88 -5.94
CA GLY A 7 3.99 18.05 -5.44
C GLY A 7 4.39 17.12 -4.29
N LYS A 8 5.69 16.85 -4.17
CA LYS A 8 6.30 16.09 -3.06
C LYS A 8 6.23 16.80 -1.70
N LEU A 9 5.97 18.11 -1.68
CA LEU A 9 5.76 18.88 -0.45
C LEU A 9 4.29 18.89 0.00
N GLU A 10 3.36 18.48 -0.87
CA GLU A 10 1.95 18.39 -0.54
C GLU A 10 1.65 17.04 0.12
N LEU A 11 1.00 17.06 1.28
CA LEU A 11 0.63 15.85 2.01
C LEU A 11 -0.38 14.98 1.23
N LEU A 12 -0.39 13.69 1.54
CA LEU A 12 -1.37 12.73 1.04
C LEU A 12 -2.75 13.01 1.67
N SER A 13 -3.80 12.95 0.84
CA SER A 13 -5.19 13.05 1.27
C SER A 13 -6.09 12.08 0.51
N ASP A 14 -7.32 11.89 0.99
CA ASP A 14 -8.40 11.16 0.30
C ASP A 14 -8.72 11.75 -1.09
N LYS A 15 -8.43 13.03 -1.30
CA LYS A 15 -8.72 13.78 -2.53
C LYS A 15 -7.62 13.66 -3.59
N ASN A 16 -6.35 13.51 -3.19
CA ASN A 16 -5.22 13.51 -4.13
C ASN A 16 -4.57 12.14 -4.32
N SER A 17 -4.85 11.16 -3.44
CA SER A 17 -4.17 9.87 -3.42
C SER A 17 -5.11 8.66 -3.49
N ALA A 18 -4.58 7.54 -3.97
CA ALA A 18 -5.21 6.22 -3.93
C ALA A 18 -4.22 5.17 -3.41
N LEU A 19 -4.72 4.12 -2.76
CA LEU A 19 -3.94 3.00 -2.25
C LEU A 19 -4.00 1.82 -3.23
N VAL A 20 -2.86 1.19 -3.50
CA VAL A 20 -2.75 -0.01 -4.33
C VAL A 20 -1.98 -1.07 -3.56
N LEU A 21 -2.65 -2.18 -3.27
CA LEU A 21 -2.06 -3.32 -2.56
C LEU A 21 -1.89 -4.50 -3.51
N VAL A 22 -0.64 -4.96 -3.65
CA VAL A 22 -0.26 -5.95 -4.65
C VAL A 22 0.06 -7.29 -3.97
N ASP A 23 -0.69 -8.32 -4.35
CA ASP A 23 -0.42 -9.74 -4.08
C ASP A 23 -0.32 -10.14 -2.59
N TYR A 24 -1.13 -9.53 -1.72
CA TYR A 24 -1.25 -9.99 -0.34
C TYR A 24 -2.06 -11.30 -0.31
N GLN A 25 -1.40 -12.41 -0.61
CA GLN A 25 -1.99 -13.75 -0.74
C GLN A 25 -1.35 -14.73 0.26
N PRO A 26 -2.11 -15.71 0.81
CA PRO A 26 -1.62 -16.61 1.87
C PRO A 26 -0.29 -17.32 1.55
N THR A 27 -0.17 -17.92 0.37
CA THR A 27 1.05 -18.66 -0.03
C THR A 27 2.25 -17.72 -0.15
N MET A 28 2.05 -16.51 -0.68
CA MET A 28 3.11 -15.51 -0.80
C MET A 28 3.56 -15.02 0.57
N PHE A 29 2.62 -14.72 1.48
CA PHE A 29 2.96 -14.36 2.86
C PHE A 29 3.74 -15.44 3.61
N ALA A 30 3.44 -16.71 3.33
CA ALA A 30 4.17 -17.82 3.94
C ALA A 30 5.67 -17.76 3.61
N GLY A 31 6.03 -17.31 2.40
CA GLY A 31 7.41 -17.20 1.92
C GLY A 31 8.14 -15.90 2.31
N VAL A 32 7.49 -14.93 2.97
CA VAL A 32 8.17 -13.71 3.45
C VAL A 32 9.24 -14.09 4.48
N ALA A 33 10.47 -13.58 4.34
CA ALA A 33 11.52 -13.73 5.35
C ALA A 33 12.37 -12.45 5.53
N SER A 34 11.96 -11.34 4.93
CA SER A 34 12.65 -10.05 5.06
C SER A 34 12.34 -9.29 6.36
N GLY A 35 11.38 -9.75 7.16
CA GLY A 35 10.96 -9.08 8.39
C GLY A 35 9.83 -9.81 9.13
N ASP A 36 9.33 -9.18 10.19
CA ASP A 36 8.22 -9.70 10.98
C ASP A 36 6.91 -9.70 10.16
N LYS A 37 6.44 -10.90 9.80
CA LYS A 37 5.22 -11.10 9.00
C LYS A 37 3.98 -10.48 9.64
N THR A 38 3.88 -10.50 10.97
CA THR A 38 2.76 -9.91 11.70
C THR A 38 2.79 -8.40 11.58
N ARG A 39 3.96 -7.76 11.68
CA ARG A 39 4.10 -6.31 11.49
C ARG A 39 3.76 -5.89 10.06
N ILE A 40 4.31 -6.58 9.06
CA ILE A 40 4.05 -6.32 7.63
C ILE A 40 2.55 -6.44 7.32
N ARG A 41 1.94 -7.54 7.75
CA ARG A 41 0.51 -7.81 7.57
C ARG A 41 -0.36 -6.77 8.27
N ASN A 42 -0.01 -6.37 9.49
CA ASN A 42 -0.73 -5.34 10.23
C ASN A 42 -0.61 -3.97 9.57
N ALA A 43 0.57 -3.60 9.06
CA ALA A 43 0.76 -2.32 8.35
C ALA A 43 -0.13 -2.26 7.10
N ALA A 44 -0.16 -3.31 6.29
CA ALA A 44 -1.03 -3.40 5.12
C ALA A 44 -2.52 -3.33 5.48
N TYR A 45 -2.95 -4.06 6.52
CA TYR A 45 -4.32 -3.97 7.02
C TYR A 45 -4.66 -2.56 7.51
N CYS A 46 -3.77 -1.94 8.28
CA CYS A 46 -4.00 -0.61 8.86
C CYS A 46 -4.12 0.45 7.76
N ALA A 47 -3.29 0.39 6.72
CA ALA A 47 -3.42 1.24 5.55
C ALA A 47 -4.78 1.04 4.86
N ALA A 48 -5.20 -0.21 4.63
CA ALA A 48 -6.50 -0.51 4.04
C ALA A 48 -7.69 -0.06 4.92
N LYS A 49 -7.61 -0.28 6.24
CA LYS A 49 -8.66 0.11 7.19
C LYS A 49 -8.77 1.63 7.30
N ALA A 50 -7.65 2.34 7.36
CA ALA A 50 -7.64 3.79 7.34
C ALA A 50 -8.21 4.33 6.02
N ALA A 51 -7.84 3.74 4.88
CA ALA A 51 -8.40 4.10 3.58
C ALA A 51 -9.93 3.93 3.54
N ALA A 52 -10.45 2.81 4.06
CA ALA A 52 -11.89 2.56 4.16
C ALA A 52 -12.60 3.59 5.06
N ILE A 53 -12.03 3.90 6.23
CA ILE A 53 -12.57 4.91 7.17
C ILE A 53 -12.58 6.29 6.51
N LEU A 54 -11.47 6.70 5.90
CA LEU A 54 -11.27 8.05 5.39
C LEU A 54 -11.85 8.27 3.99
N GLY A 55 -12.23 7.22 3.27
CA GLY A 55 -12.79 7.29 1.91
C GLY A 55 -11.73 7.40 0.82
N VAL A 56 -10.51 6.91 1.08
CA VAL A 56 -9.44 6.85 0.09
C VAL A 56 -9.72 5.68 -0.87
N PRO A 57 -9.67 5.88 -2.21
CA PRO A 57 -9.85 4.78 -3.16
C PRO A 57 -8.77 3.70 -3.00
N VAL A 58 -9.17 2.42 -3.05
CA VAL A 58 -8.26 1.27 -2.93
C VAL A 58 -8.36 0.37 -4.15
N VAL A 59 -7.22 -0.12 -4.65
CA VAL A 59 -7.13 -1.15 -5.68
C VAL A 59 -6.36 -2.34 -5.12
N LEU A 60 -6.92 -3.54 -5.27
CA LEU A 60 -6.32 -4.79 -4.81
C LEU A 60 -5.99 -5.64 -6.03
N SER A 61 -4.75 -6.10 -6.16
CA SER A 61 -4.33 -7.00 -7.24
C SER A 61 -3.86 -8.34 -6.67
N THR A 62 -4.05 -9.43 -7.42
CA THR A 62 -3.53 -10.76 -7.10
C THR A 62 -2.87 -11.42 -8.31
N ILE A 63 -1.87 -12.26 -8.06
CA ILE A 63 -1.21 -13.10 -9.06
C ILE A 63 -1.53 -14.57 -8.82
N ASN A 64 -2.01 -15.24 -9.87
CA ASN A 64 -2.30 -16.68 -9.86
C ASN A 64 -3.02 -17.17 -8.58
N PRO A 65 -4.22 -16.64 -8.26
CA PRO A 65 -4.92 -16.97 -7.02
C PRO A 65 -5.29 -18.45 -6.89
N GLN A 66 -5.31 -19.20 -7.99
CA GLN A 66 -5.50 -20.66 -7.98
C GLN A 66 -4.39 -21.37 -7.19
N ASN A 67 -3.17 -20.85 -7.25
CA ASN A 67 -2.01 -21.42 -6.55
C ASN A 67 -1.67 -20.66 -5.27
N ASN A 68 -1.79 -19.34 -5.29
CA ASN A 68 -1.36 -18.49 -4.18
C ASN A 68 -2.45 -18.23 -3.13
N GLY A 69 -3.69 -18.61 -3.43
CA GLY A 69 -4.88 -18.25 -2.67
C GLY A 69 -5.42 -16.87 -3.05
N ASN A 70 -6.64 -16.56 -2.59
CA ASN A 70 -7.24 -15.24 -2.77
C ASN A 70 -6.51 -14.17 -1.95
N PHE A 71 -6.80 -12.90 -2.22
CA PHE A 71 -6.33 -11.80 -1.39
C PHE A 71 -6.75 -12.00 0.07
N LEU A 72 -5.92 -11.59 1.03
CA LEU A 72 -6.19 -11.76 2.47
C LEU A 72 -7.62 -11.29 2.83
N ALA A 73 -8.41 -12.22 3.38
CA ALA A 73 -9.83 -12.02 3.66
C ALA A 73 -10.10 -10.85 4.63
N GLU A 74 -9.19 -10.61 5.59
CA GLU A 74 -9.33 -9.49 6.51
C GLU A 74 -9.25 -8.13 5.81
N VAL A 75 -8.54 -8.03 4.68
CA VAL A 75 -8.47 -6.80 3.89
C VAL A 75 -9.69 -6.68 2.97
N THR A 76 -10.05 -7.75 2.25
CA THR A 76 -11.21 -7.71 1.35
C THR A 76 -12.53 -7.48 2.08
N SER A 77 -12.65 -7.94 3.33
CA SER A 77 -13.83 -7.68 4.17
C SER A 77 -14.06 -6.20 4.48
N LEU A 78 -13.04 -5.34 4.33
CA LEU A 78 -13.16 -3.89 4.52
C LEU A 78 -13.85 -3.20 3.34
N PHE A 79 -13.95 -3.87 2.19
CA PHE A 79 -14.52 -3.32 0.96
C PHE A 79 -15.57 -4.29 0.37
N PRO A 80 -16.74 -4.45 1.01
CA PRO A 80 -17.77 -5.37 0.55
C PRO A 80 -18.17 -5.09 -0.91
N GLY A 81 -18.16 -6.13 -1.75
CA GLY A 81 -18.50 -6.03 -3.17
C GLY A 81 -17.38 -5.48 -4.07
N GLN A 82 -16.25 -5.03 -3.51
CA GLN A 82 -15.09 -4.65 -4.29
C GLN A 82 -14.32 -5.90 -4.77
N GLN A 83 -13.94 -5.91 -6.04
CA GLN A 83 -13.13 -6.97 -6.61
C GLN A 83 -11.65 -6.81 -6.25
N ALA A 84 -10.99 -7.92 -5.88
CA ALA A 84 -9.55 -8.05 -6.03
C ALA A 84 -9.23 -8.53 -7.45
N TYR A 85 -8.47 -7.75 -8.20
CA TYR A 85 -8.18 -8.00 -9.61
C TYR A 85 -7.13 -9.10 -9.75
N ALA A 86 -7.60 -10.32 -9.99
CA ALA A 86 -6.75 -11.42 -10.40
C ALA A 86 -6.20 -11.13 -11.80
N ARG A 87 -4.88 -11.00 -11.89
CA ARG A 87 -4.20 -10.71 -13.14
C ARG A 87 -4.44 -11.82 -14.16
N THR A 88 -4.75 -11.42 -15.40
CA THR A 88 -4.91 -12.36 -16.52
C THR A 88 -3.63 -12.53 -17.36
N VAL A 89 -2.61 -11.73 -17.08
CA VAL A 89 -1.29 -11.80 -17.72
C VAL A 89 -0.24 -12.36 -16.75
N PRO A 90 0.75 -13.14 -17.23
CA PRO A 90 1.82 -13.68 -16.39
C PRO A 90 2.92 -12.64 -16.10
N SER A 91 2.51 -11.41 -15.79
CA SER A 91 3.44 -10.32 -15.47
C SER A 91 3.64 -10.20 -13.97
N PHE A 92 4.84 -9.80 -13.56
CA PHE A 92 5.10 -9.37 -12.19
C PHE A 92 4.62 -7.93 -11.94
N ASP A 93 4.43 -7.12 -12.97
CA ASP A 93 3.83 -5.80 -12.83
C ASP A 93 2.29 -5.88 -12.79
N ALA A 94 1.69 -5.40 -11.70
CA ALA A 94 0.24 -5.31 -11.53
C ALA A 94 -0.43 -4.36 -12.54
N PHE A 95 0.26 -3.33 -13.02
CA PHE A 95 -0.29 -2.36 -13.97
C PHE A 95 -0.16 -2.77 -15.45
N GLU A 96 0.52 -3.87 -15.75
CA GLU A 96 0.39 -4.52 -17.06
C GLU A 96 -0.94 -5.27 -17.22
N ASP A 97 -1.65 -5.56 -16.13
CA ASP A 97 -3.02 -6.07 -16.18
C ASP A 97 -4.03 -4.92 -16.39
N GLU A 98 -4.74 -4.95 -17.52
CA GLU A 98 -5.65 -3.88 -17.91
C GLU A 98 -6.75 -3.60 -16.89
N LYS A 99 -7.27 -4.64 -16.21
CA LYS A 99 -8.35 -4.45 -15.24
C LYS A 99 -7.85 -3.72 -14.00
N THR A 100 -6.69 -4.12 -13.49
CA THR A 100 -6.00 -3.46 -12.37
C THR A 100 -5.64 -2.02 -12.74
N TRP A 101 -5.05 -1.80 -13.91
CA TRP A 101 -4.66 -0.47 -14.38
C TRP A 101 -5.86 0.45 -14.58
N ASN A 102 -6.92 -0.03 -15.23
CA ASN A 102 -8.12 0.76 -15.45
C ASN A 102 -8.85 1.05 -14.13
N ALA A 103 -8.85 0.15 -13.16
CA ALA A 103 -9.38 0.41 -11.83
C ALA A 103 -8.62 1.54 -11.13
N PHE A 104 -7.28 1.53 -11.18
CA PHE A 104 -6.47 2.61 -10.63
C PHE A 104 -6.71 3.94 -11.35
N LYS A 105 -6.68 3.99 -12.69
CA LYS A 105 -6.96 5.22 -13.44
C LYS A 105 -8.34 5.81 -13.14
N LYS A 106 -9.35 4.97 -12.92
CA LYS A 106 -10.72 5.40 -12.57
C LYS A 106 -10.79 6.13 -11.22
N THR A 107 -9.80 5.98 -10.34
CA THR A 107 -9.72 6.76 -9.10
C THR A 107 -9.52 8.25 -9.36
N GLY A 108 -8.96 8.62 -10.52
CA GLY A 108 -8.63 10.00 -10.89
C GLY A 108 -7.51 10.63 -10.04
N ARG A 109 -6.79 9.84 -9.24
CA ARG A 109 -5.78 10.32 -8.30
C ARG A 109 -4.42 10.45 -8.98
N LYS A 110 -3.65 11.49 -8.61
CA LYS A 110 -2.31 11.76 -9.15
C LYS A 110 -1.21 11.17 -8.29
N LYS A 111 -1.48 10.99 -6.99
CA LYS A 111 -0.59 10.31 -6.06
C LYS A 111 -1.05 8.86 -5.88
N VAL A 112 -0.10 7.95 -5.89
CA VAL A 112 -0.37 6.53 -5.65
C VAL A 112 0.49 6.04 -4.50
N VAL A 113 -0.17 5.46 -3.51
CA VAL A 113 0.48 4.76 -2.40
C VAL A 113 0.48 3.28 -2.75
N ILE A 114 1.65 2.68 -2.87
CA ILE A 114 1.80 1.28 -3.31
C ILE A 114 2.52 0.49 -2.22
N SER A 115 2.05 -0.72 -1.97
CA SER A 115 2.81 -1.76 -1.27
C SER A 115 2.47 -3.13 -1.80
N GLY A 116 3.31 -4.12 -1.52
CA GLY A 116 3.02 -5.48 -1.96
C GLY A 116 4.10 -6.50 -1.71
N LEU A 117 3.80 -7.70 -2.20
CA LEU A 117 4.71 -8.83 -2.25
C LEU A 117 5.00 -9.19 -3.71
N TRP A 118 6.25 -9.40 -4.13
CA TRP A 118 7.48 -9.15 -3.37
C TRP A 118 7.96 -7.71 -3.53
N THR A 119 8.65 -7.19 -2.52
CA THR A 119 9.16 -5.81 -2.51
C THR A 119 10.06 -5.53 -3.72
N SER A 120 10.97 -6.45 -4.03
CA SER A 120 11.91 -6.33 -5.16
C SER A 120 11.31 -6.67 -6.53
N MET A 121 10.10 -7.22 -6.57
CA MET A 121 9.43 -7.66 -7.80
C MET A 121 8.11 -6.92 -8.00
N CYS A 122 6.96 -7.56 -7.71
CA CYS A 122 5.66 -7.03 -8.09
C CYS A 122 5.41 -5.63 -7.54
N PHE A 123 5.82 -5.37 -6.29
CA PHE A 123 5.73 -4.03 -5.72
C PHE A 123 6.62 -3.04 -6.50
N ALA A 124 7.93 -3.30 -6.59
CA ALA A 124 8.85 -2.41 -7.30
C ALA A 124 8.43 -2.16 -8.75
N TYR A 125 8.00 -3.18 -9.49
CA TYR A 125 7.70 -3.04 -10.93
C TYR A 125 6.45 -2.20 -11.14
N THR A 126 5.42 -2.39 -10.33
CA THR A 126 4.21 -1.56 -10.35
C THR A 126 4.48 -0.11 -9.93
N ALA A 127 5.37 0.10 -8.96
CA ALA A 127 5.82 1.44 -8.60
C ALA A 127 6.58 2.14 -9.74
N LEU A 128 7.50 1.43 -10.39
CA LEU A 128 8.26 1.94 -11.55
C LEU A 128 7.34 2.23 -12.75
N HIS A 129 6.33 1.40 -12.98
CA HIS A 129 5.30 1.66 -14.00
C HIS A 129 4.56 2.96 -13.72
N ALA A 130 4.05 3.15 -12.50
CA ALA A 130 3.35 4.39 -12.15
C ALA A 130 4.23 5.63 -12.31
N LEU A 131 5.51 5.56 -11.93
CA LEU A 131 6.46 6.64 -12.17
C LEU A 131 6.62 6.93 -13.66
N LYS A 132 6.77 5.89 -14.50
CA LYS A 132 6.91 6.01 -15.95
C LYS A 132 5.66 6.67 -16.58
N GLU A 133 4.48 6.40 -16.04
CA GLU A 133 3.21 7.00 -16.46
C GLU A 133 2.96 8.40 -15.85
N GLY A 134 3.93 8.96 -15.12
CA GLY A 134 3.90 10.33 -14.61
C GLY A 134 3.12 10.53 -13.32
N TYR A 135 2.87 9.48 -12.54
CA TYR A 135 2.26 9.58 -11.21
C TYR A 135 3.32 9.89 -10.15
N GLU A 136 2.89 10.53 -9.06
CA GLU A 136 3.71 10.65 -7.86
C GLU A 136 3.56 9.38 -7.02
N VAL A 137 4.65 8.65 -6.83
CA VAL A 137 4.60 7.32 -6.21
C VAL A 137 5.17 7.36 -4.81
N TYR A 138 4.36 6.88 -3.86
CA TYR A 138 4.70 6.73 -2.46
C TYR A 138 4.74 5.23 -2.15
N GLY A 139 5.91 4.72 -1.78
CA GLY A 139 6.09 3.32 -1.41
C GLY A 139 5.86 3.15 0.08
N LEU A 140 4.84 2.38 0.46
CA LEU A 140 4.55 2.03 1.85
C LEU A 140 5.46 0.87 2.26
N MET A 141 6.64 1.20 2.78
CA MET A 141 7.78 0.29 2.89
C MET A 141 7.61 -0.74 4.01
N ASP A 142 7.00 -0.35 5.13
CA ASP A 142 6.76 -1.22 6.28
C ASP A 142 5.59 -2.20 6.10
N ALA A 143 4.81 -2.05 5.03
CA ALA A 143 3.82 -3.01 4.58
C ALA A 143 4.32 -3.94 3.46
N GLY A 144 5.55 -3.74 2.97
CA GLY A 144 6.18 -4.58 1.95
C GLY A 144 6.96 -5.75 2.57
N GLY A 145 7.05 -6.86 1.85
CA GLY A 145 7.85 -8.02 2.26
C GLY A 145 8.54 -8.70 1.08
N ASP A 146 9.59 -9.44 1.38
CA ASP A 146 10.35 -10.21 0.40
C ASP A 146 10.80 -11.56 0.98
N SER A 147 11.26 -12.43 0.10
CA SER A 147 11.80 -13.76 0.41
C SER A 147 13.11 -13.73 1.19
N THR A 148 13.87 -12.62 1.11
CA THR A 148 15.10 -12.41 1.87
C THR A 148 15.25 -10.94 2.30
N PRO A 149 15.97 -10.65 3.40
CA PRO A 149 16.27 -9.26 3.79
C PRO A 149 17.01 -8.47 2.70
N ASP A 150 17.95 -9.10 1.98
CA ASP A 150 18.69 -8.43 0.92
C ASP A 150 17.81 -8.09 -0.29
N ALA A 151 16.93 -9.01 -0.71
CA ALA A 151 15.98 -8.73 -1.79
C ALA A 151 15.08 -7.53 -1.42
N HIS A 152 14.53 -7.53 -0.20
CA HIS A 152 13.74 -6.40 0.29
C HIS A 152 14.53 -5.09 0.27
N ARG A 153 15.74 -5.08 0.84
CA ARG A 153 16.60 -3.91 0.92
C ARG A 153 16.95 -3.35 -0.46
N TYR A 154 17.45 -4.17 -1.37
CA TYR A 154 17.82 -3.71 -2.71
C TYR A 154 16.60 -3.35 -3.57
N GLY A 155 15.46 -3.99 -3.34
CA GLY A 155 14.19 -3.59 -3.94
C GLY A 155 13.80 -2.16 -3.56
N ILE A 156 13.90 -1.82 -2.27
CA ILE A 156 13.67 -0.47 -1.76
C ILE A 156 14.70 0.50 -2.33
N GLU A 157 16.00 0.20 -2.26
CA GLU A 157 17.07 1.07 -2.78
C GLU A 157 16.84 1.44 -4.25
N ARG A 158 16.44 0.46 -5.08
CA ARG A 158 16.09 0.71 -6.49
C ARG A 158 14.89 1.63 -6.65
N MET A 159 13.82 1.42 -5.87
CA MET A 159 12.63 2.28 -5.90
C MET A 159 12.97 3.72 -5.52
N LEU A 160 13.77 3.91 -4.47
CA LEU A 160 14.23 5.23 -4.03
C LEU A 160 15.02 5.95 -5.12
N GLN A 161 15.98 5.25 -5.75
CA GLN A 161 16.78 5.80 -6.85
C GLN A 161 15.94 6.20 -8.06
N ALA A 162 14.84 5.49 -8.31
CA ALA A 162 13.91 5.80 -9.40
C ALA A 162 12.96 6.98 -9.07
N GLY A 163 12.87 7.40 -7.81
CA GLY A 163 12.05 8.53 -7.38
C GLY A 163 10.78 8.17 -6.61
N VAL A 164 10.62 6.92 -6.16
CA VAL A 164 9.56 6.54 -5.20
C VAL A 164 9.85 7.19 -3.85
N ILE A 165 8.85 7.86 -3.27
CA ILE A 165 8.95 8.46 -1.93
C ILE A 165 8.66 7.40 -0.88
N PRO A 166 9.59 7.09 0.03
CA PRO A 166 9.34 6.10 1.08
C PRO A 166 8.45 6.70 2.17
N ILE A 167 7.42 5.96 2.54
CA ILE A 167 6.57 6.25 3.70
C ILE A 167 6.31 4.99 4.51
N THR A 168 5.79 5.18 5.72
CA THR A 168 5.32 4.10 6.59
C THR A 168 3.82 4.24 6.82
N VAL A 169 3.18 3.21 7.39
CA VAL A 169 1.74 3.28 7.69
C VAL A 169 1.45 4.41 8.70
N GLU A 170 2.43 4.73 9.54
CA GLU A 170 2.33 5.83 10.49
C GLU A 170 2.22 7.19 9.82
N SER A 171 3.19 7.54 8.97
CA SER A 171 3.11 8.80 8.24
C SER A 171 1.87 8.83 7.35
N LEU A 172 1.56 7.73 6.64
CA LEU A 172 0.40 7.63 5.76
C LEU A 172 -0.92 7.97 6.45
N VAL A 173 -1.21 7.29 7.57
CA VAL A 173 -2.49 7.48 8.26
C VAL A 173 -2.57 8.88 8.88
N SER A 174 -1.45 9.40 9.39
CA SER A 174 -1.40 10.76 9.92
C SER A 174 -1.63 11.82 8.83
N GLU A 175 -1.08 11.65 7.64
CA GLU A 175 -1.28 12.56 6.51
C GLU A 175 -2.74 12.54 6.04
N TRP A 176 -3.33 11.35 5.85
CA TRP A 176 -4.74 11.24 5.45
C TRP A 176 -5.72 11.76 6.52
N MET A 177 -5.41 11.57 7.81
CA MET A 177 -6.21 12.13 8.90
C MET A 177 -6.07 13.65 9.00
N HIS A 178 -4.90 14.17 8.62
CA HIS A 178 -4.45 15.56 8.69
C HIS A 178 -4.28 16.11 10.11
N ASP A 179 -5.31 16.02 10.95
CA ASP A 179 -5.30 16.54 12.31
C ASP A 179 -6.22 15.76 13.27
N TRP A 180 -6.06 15.99 14.57
CA TRP A 180 -6.84 15.35 15.63
C TRP A 180 -8.26 15.92 15.80
N ALA A 181 -8.59 17.04 15.13
CA ALA A 181 -9.95 17.56 15.08
C ALA A 181 -10.80 16.87 14.00
N ASN A 182 -10.19 16.03 13.16
CA ASN A 182 -10.89 15.19 12.19
C ASN A 182 -11.97 14.34 12.92
N PRO A 183 -13.24 14.38 12.49
CA PRO A 183 -14.33 13.65 13.16
C PRO A 183 -14.13 12.13 13.17
N LYS A 184 -13.27 11.60 12.28
CA LYS A 184 -12.93 10.16 12.20
C LYS A 184 -11.75 9.76 13.09
N ALA A 185 -11.09 10.72 13.77
CA ALA A 185 -9.90 10.45 14.59
C ALA A 185 -10.15 9.39 15.68
N GLY A 186 -11.30 9.44 16.35
CA GLY A 186 -11.65 8.43 17.38
C GLY A 186 -11.79 7.01 16.81
N GLU A 187 -12.36 6.87 15.61
CA GLU A 187 -12.45 5.58 14.93
C GLU A 187 -11.07 5.09 14.47
N LEU A 188 -10.22 5.97 13.94
CA LEU A 188 -8.84 5.65 13.56
C LEU A 188 -8.01 5.19 14.77
N VAL A 189 -8.14 5.84 15.92
CA VAL A 189 -7.50 5.41 17.18
C VAL A 189 -7.91 3.98 17.54
N LYS A 190 -9.22 3.72 17.52
CA LYS A 190 -9.77 2.44 17.93
C LYS A 190 -9.43 1.31 16.95
N GLU A 191 -9.55 1.55 15.65
CA GLU A 191 -9.55 0.48 14.63
C GLU A 191 -8.22 0.35 13.88
N VAL A 192 -7.37 1.39 13.90
CA VAL A 192 -6.09 1.44 13.18
C VAL A 192 -4.93 1.52 14.15
N TYR A 193 -4.85 2.59 14.97
CA TYR A 193 -3.70 2.82 15.85
C TYR A 193 -3.59 1.79 16.98
N SER A 194 -4.70 1.25 17.49
CA SER A 194 -4.68 0.20 18.51
C SER A 194 -4.09 -1.14 17.99
N ARG A 195 -4.32 -1.44 16.70
CA ARG A 195 -3.85 -2.67 16.04
C ARG A 195 -2.39 -2.54 15.64
N TYR A 196 -1.96 -1.33 15.31
CA TYR A 196 -0.58 -0.92 15.10
C TYR A 196 -0.03 -0.24 16.36
N GLY A 197 0.04 -1.01 17.46
CA GLY A 197 0.27 -0.59 18.86
C GLY A 197 1.60 0.11 19.19
N TYR A 198 2.15 0.87 18.25
CA TYR A 198 3.31 1.74 18.39
C TYR A 198 2.99 3.22 18.11
N MET A 199 1.92 3.53 17.35
CA MET A 199 1.72 4.89 16.82
C MET A 199 1.25 5.94 17.84
N ILE A 200 0.60 5.51 18.92
CA ILE A 200 0.02 6.43 19.93
C ILE A 200 0.53 6.16 21.34
N GLY A 201 1.62 5.40 21.50
CA GLY A 201 2.17 5.03 22.80
C GLY A 201 1.22 4.18 23.66
N LEU A 202 0.06 3.79 23.14
CA LEU A 202 -0.83 2.81 23.74
C LEU A 202 -0.22 1.43 23.49
N GLY A 203 0.76 1.08 24.32
CA GLY A 203 1.20 -0.30 24.46
C GLY A 203 -0.03 -1.18 24.70
N ARG A 204 -0.02 -2.39 24.14
CA ARG A 204 -1.04 -3.40 24.46
C ARG A 204 -1.08 -3.56 25.97
N VAL A 205 -2.22 -3.22 26.59
CA VAL A 205 -2.59 -3.75 27.91
C VAL A 205 -2.96 -5.21 27.73
#